data_AF-A0A378WDY9-F1
#
_entry.id   AF-A0A378WDY9-F1
#
_cell.length_a   1.000
_cell.length_b   1.000
_cell.length_c   1.000
_cell.angle_alpha   90.00
_cell.angle_beta   90.00
_cell.angle_gamma   90.00
#
_symmetry.space_group_name_H-M   'P 1'
#
loop_
_entity.id
_entity.type
_entity.pdbx_description
1 polymer ?
#
loop_
_entity_poly.entity_id
_entity_poly.type
_entity_poly.pdbx_seq_one_letter_code
_entity_poly.pdbx_strand_id
1 'polypeptide(L)' 'MTNTTTVITWLVRRAGIPFDATIWVPDTGTVEEAKAEARREHGANAQAVRRPNDPHWTSLEPASR' A
#
# COMPACT_ATOMS: atom_id res chain seq x y z
N MET A 1 -5.87 -23.81 10.52
CA MET A 1 -6.07 -23.41 9.12
C MET A 1 -5.38 -22.07 8.94
N THR A 2 -4.42 -21.97 8.03
CA THR A 2 -3.74 -20.71 7.74
C THR A 2 -4.68 -19.89 6.87
N ASN A 3 -5.31 -18.84 7.41
CA ASN A 3 -6.12 -17.92 6.61
C ASN A 3 -5.15 -17.06 5.80
N THR A 4 -4.88 -17.50 4.57
CA THR A 4 -4.15 -16.70 3.59
C THR A 4 -5.10 -15.67 3.01
N THR A 5 -4.86 -14.39 3.29
CA THR A 5 -5.62 -13.28 2.72
C THR A 5 -4.83 -12.68 1.57
N THR A 6 -5.47 -12.53 0.41
CA THR A 6 -4.90 -11.79 -0.73
C THR A 6 -4.82 -10.31 -0.39
N VAL A 7 -3.66 -9.70 -0.62
CA VAL A 7 -3.46 -8.26 -0.40
C VAL A 7 -3.01 -7.57 -1.68
N ILE A 8 -3.39 -6.31 -1.80
CA ILE A 8 -2.93 -5.37 -2.80
C ILE A 8 -1.91 -4.45 -2.14
N THR A 9 -0.78 -4.24 -2.82
CA THR A 9 0.22 -3.24 -2.41
C THR A 9 -0.21 -1.85 -2.86
N TRP A 10 -0.14 -0.87 -1.96
CA TRP A 10 -0.38 0.55 -2.24
C TRP A 10 0.88 1.36 -1.98
N LEU A 11 1.08 2.44 -2.75
CA LEU A 11 2.15 3.39 -2.48
C LEU A 11 1.68 4.43 -1.47
N VAL A 12 2.60 4.81 -0.60
CA VAL A 12 2.41 5.90 0.34
C VAL A 12 3.17 7.12 -0.17
N ARG A 13 2.51 8.27 -0.16
CA ARG A 13 3.15 9.58 -0.32
C ARG A 13 2.99 10.40 0.95
N ARG A 14 4.01 11.19 1.29
CA ARG A 14 3.98 12.16 2.39
C ARG A 14 4.19 13.57 1.84
N ALA A 15 3.73 14.58 2.56
CA ALA A 15 3.86 15.97 2.13
C ALA A 15 5.35 16.31 1.88
N GLY A 16 5.67 16.73 0.65
CA GLY A 16 7.04 17.09 0.25
C GLY A 16 7.98 15.92 -0.04
N ILE A 17 7.51 14.66 0.04
CA ILE A 17 8.32 13.47 -0.25
C ILE A 17 7.65 12.66 -1.38
N PRO A 18 8.38 12.25 -2.43
CA PRO A 18 7.90 11.28 -3.42
C PRO A 18 7.46 9.96 -2.78
N PHE A 19 6.88 9.04 -3.55
CA PHE A 19 6.50 7.71 -3.05
C PHE A 19 7.69 7.02 -2.37
N ASP A 20 7.62 6.88 -1.05
CA ASP A 20 8.76 6.49 -0.21
C ASP A 20 8.50 5.24 0.62
N ALA A 21 7.25 4.78 0.64
CA ALA A 21 6.85 3.56 1.33
C ALA A 21 5.70 2.84 0.60
N THR A 22 5.46 1.60 1.04
CA THR A 22 4.37 0.74 0.58
C THR A 22 3.58 0.23 1.78
N ILE A 23 2.27 0.07 1.62
CA ILE A 23 1.40 -0.63 2.57
C ILE A 23 0.68 -1.79 1.87
N TRP A 24 0.23 -2.77 2.64
CA TRP A 24 -0.59 -3.87 2.14
C TRP A 24 -1.99 -3.79 2.70
N VAL A 25 -2.97 -3.87 1.81
CA VAL A 25 -4.39 -3.80 2.17
C VAL A 25 -5.08 -5.00 1.51
N PRO A 26 -6.07 -5.64 2.15
CA PRO A 26 -6.83 -6.72 1.51
C PRO A 26 -7.32 -6.33 0.11
N ASP A 27 -7.38 -7.29 -0.82
CA ASP A 27 -7.84 -7.05 -2.18
C ASP A 27 -9.31 -6.64 -2.27
N THR A 28 -10.10 -7.02 -1.28
CA THR A 28 -11.47 -6.57 -1.03
C THR A 28 -11.55 -5.20 -0.34
N GLY A 29 -10.41 -4.65 0.09
CA GLY A 29 -10.32 -3.39 0.82
C GLY A 29 -10.60 -2.16 -0.04
N THR A 30 -11.16 -1.15 0.60
CA THR A 30 -11.54 0.14 0.01
C THR A 30 -10.36 1.12 -0.01
N VAL A 31 -10.49 2.16 -0.85
CA VAL A 31 -9.53 3.27 -0.90
C VAL A 31 -9.40 3.96 0.47
N GLU A 32 -10.49 4.05 1.24
CA GLU A 32 -10.47 4.70 2.55
C GLU A 32 -9.73 3.86 3.60
N GLU A 33 -9.87 2.54 3.56
CA GLU A 33 -9.08 1.64 4.40
C GLU A 33 -7.58 1.75 4.06
N ALA A 34 -7.22 1.84 2.77
CA ALA A 34 -5.84 2.06 2.37
C ALA A 34 -5.29 3.40 2.90
N LYS A 35 -6.08 4.48 2.85
CA LYS A 35 -5.67 5.77 3.43
C LYS A 35 -5.55 5.71 4.95
N ALA A 36 -6.46 5.01 5.62
CA ALA A 36 -6.40 4.83 7.07
C ALA A 36 -5.11 4.07 7.46
N GLU A 37 -4.79 3.02 6.72
CA GLU A 37 -3.59 2.22 6.92
C GLU A 37 -2.31 3.03 6.67
N ALA A 38 -2.24 3.81 5.60
CA ALA A 38 -1.12 4.71 5.34
C ALA A 38 -0.90 5.70 6.50
N ARG A 39 -1.99 6.25 7.05
CA ARG A 39 -1.90 7.17 8.20
C ARG A 39 -1.48 6.46 9.49
N ARG A 40 -1.96 5.24 9.69
CA ARG A 40 -1.61 4.40 10.84
C ARG A 40 -0.11 4.08 10.86
N GLU A 41 0.47 3.74 9.71
CA GLU A 41 1.88 3.31 9.63
C GLU A 41 2.87 4.47 9.43
N HIS A 42 2.48 5.52 8.70
CA HIS A 42 3.42 6.56 8.26
C HIS A 42 3.05 7.98 8.72
N GLY A 43 2.03 8.12 9.57
CA GLY A 43 1.62 9.35 10.22
C GLY A 43 0.48 10.09 9.52
N ALA A 44 -0.13 11.06 10.21
CA ALA A 44 -1.38 11.70 9.80
C ALA A 44 -1.39 12.33 8.39
N ASN A 45 -0.22 12.73 7.88
CA ASN A 45 -0.05 13.35 6.57
C ASN A 45 0.21 12.34 5.43
N ALA A 46 0.27 11.04 5.75
CA ALA A 46 0.45 9.99 4.77
C ALA A 46 -0.82 9.78 3.95
N GLN A 47 -0.64 9.51 2.66
CA GLN A 47 -1.71 9.22 1.73
C GLN A 47 -1.39 7.96 0.94
N ALA A 48 -2.38 7.06 0.86
CA ALA A 48 -2.31 5.91 -0.02
C ALA A 48 -2.74 6.29 -1.44
N VAL A 49 -1.96 5.88 -2.43
CA VAL A 49 -2.25 6.10 -3.85
C VAL A 49 -2.16 4.77 -4.58
N ARG A 50 -3.27 4.39 -5.22
CA ARG A 50 -3.29 3.31 -6.21
C ARG A 50 -2.67 3.86 -7.48
N ARG A 51 -1.62 3.25 -8.05
CA ARG A 51 -1.11 3.70 -9.36
C ARG A 51 -2.15 3.37 -10.43
N PRO A 52 -2.80 4.36 -11.07
CA PRO A 52 -3.89 4.08 -12.00
C PRO A 52 -3.40 3.49 -13.34
N ASN A 53 -2.11 3.67 -13.68
CA ASN A 53 -1.55 3.36 -15.00
C ASN A 53 -0.21 2.58 -14.91
N ASP A 54 -0.01 1.75 -13.89
CA ASP A 54 1.19 0.91 -13.79
C ASP A 54 0.87 -0.52 -14.28
N PRO A 55 1.21 -0.88 -15.54
CA PRO A 55 0.91 -2.20 -16.08
C PRO A 55 1.90 -3.26 -15.60
N HIS A 56 3.05 -2.86 -15.07
CA HIS A 56 4.14 -3.76 -14.73
C HIS A 56 4.15 -4.17 -13.27
N TRP A 57 3.14 -3.70 -12.49
CA TRP A 57 2.90 -4.00 -11.08
C TRP A 57 4.13 -4.65 -10.50
N THR A 58 5.17 -3.85 -10.20
CA THR A 58 6.39 -4.43 -9.67
C THR A 58 5.99 -5.04 -8.33
N SER A 59 5.64 -6.32 -8.36
CA SER A 59 5.73 -7.21 -7.23
C SER A 59 7.16 -7.01 -6.81
N LEU A 60 7.35 -6.15 -5.82
CA LEU A 60 8.54 -6.25 -5.01
C LEU A 60 8.40 -7.65 -4.43
N GLU A 61 9.11 -8.61 -5.03
CA GLU A 61 9.17 -9.96 -4.48
C GLU A 61 9.42 -9.78 -2.98
N PRO A 62 8.64 -10.45 -2.11
CA PRO A 62 8.91 -10.38 -0.69
C PRO A 62 10.37 -10.73 -0.51
N ALA A 63 11.12 -9.86 0.19
CA ALA A 63 12.55 -10.02 0.39
C ALA A 63 12.83 -11.50 0.69
N SER A 64 13.45 -12.20 -0.26
CA SER A 64 13.66 -13.62 -0.15
C SER A 64 14.62 -13.87 1.00
N ARG A 65 14.07 -14.46 2.07
CA ARG A 65 14.69 -15.08 3.27
C ARG A 65 16.01 -14.52 3.79
#